data_AF-V4SJL0-F1
#
_entry.id   AF-V4SJL0-F1
#
_cell.length_a   1.000
_cell.length_b   1.000
_cell.length_c   1.000
_cell.angle_alpha   90.00
_cell.angle_beta   90.00
_cell.angle_gamma   90.00
#
_symmetry.space_group_name_H-M   'P 1'
#
loop_
_entity.id
_entity.type
_entity.pdbx_description
1 polymer ?
#
loop_
_entity_poly.entity_id
_entity_poly.type
_entity_poly.pdbx_seq_one_letter_code
_entity_poly.pdbx_strand_id
1 'polypeptide(L)' 'ITTVVTIAEILKNNGLATEKKVLTSTVGMKDENKGRFIQKAKIEIVLGKSEKFDSLMTASAPAPAPAPASEAATKDND' A
#
# COMPACT_ATOMS: atom_id res chain seq x y z
N ILE A 1 -13.68 3.02 -7.10
CA ILE A 1 -13.61 1.64 -7.62
C ILE A 1 -12.40 1.47 -8.53
N THR A 2 -12.25 2.27 -9.60
CA THR A 2 -11.13 2.14 -10.55
C THR A 2 -9.75 2.06 -9.88
N THR A 3 -9.44 2.99 -8.97
CA THR A 3 -8.14 3.02 -8.29
C THR A 3 -7.79 1.71 -7.57
N VAL A 4 -8.74 1.10 -6.87
CA VAL A 4 -8.47 -0.15 -6.15
C VAL A 4 -8.35 -1.35 -7.09
N VAL A 5 -9.04 -1.33 -8.23
CA VAL A 5 -8.86 -2.32 -9.30
C VAL A 5 -7.45 -2.20 -9.89
N THR A 6 -7.04 -0.98 -10.26
CA THR A 6 -5.71 -0.71 -10.81
C THR A 6 -4.59 -1.08 -9.83
N ILE A 7 -4.73 -0.77 -8.54
CA ILE A 7 -3.76 -1.19 -7.52
C ILE A 7 -3.67 -2.72 -7.45
N ALA A 8 -4.80 -3.43 -7.42
CA ALA A 8 -4.80 -4.89 -7.37
C ALA A 8 -4.17 -5.50 -8.62
N GLU A 9 -4.41 -4.93 -9.80
CA GLU A 9 -3.79 -5.34 -11.06
C GLU A 9 -2.27 -5.14 -11.04
N ILE A 10 -1.78 -3.97 -10.62
CA ILE A 10 -0.34 -3.69 -10.51
C ILE A 10 0.33 -4.68 -9.55
N LEU A 11 -0.26 -4.90 -8.37
CA LEU A 11 0.32 -5.81 -7.37
C LEU A 11 0.36 -7.27 -7.85
N LYS A 12 -0.67 -7.72 -8.58
CA LYS A 12 -0.68 -9.07 -9.19
C LYS A 12 0.33 -9.20 -10.32
N ASN A 13 0.39 -8.22 -11.22
CA ASN A 13 1.28 -8.23 -12.39
C ASN A 13 2.75 -8.18 -11.98
N ASN A 14 3.07 -7.44 -10.92
CA ASN A 14 4.42 -7.38 -10.34
C ASN A 14 4.75 -8.62 -9.48
N GLY A 15 3.84 -9.59 -9.39
CA GLY A 15 4.04 -10.82 -8.62
C GLY A 15 4.12 -10.61 -7.11
N LEU A 16 3.61 -9.49 -6.58
CA LEU A 16 3.60 -9.18 -5.15
C LEU A 16 2.39 -9.80 -4.43
N ALA A 17 1.27 -9.95 -5.13
CA ALA A 17 0.03 -10.41 -4.52
C ALA A 17 -0.66 -11.51 -5.33
N THR A 18 -1.44 -12.34 -4.62
CA THR A 18 -2.44 -13.23 -5.19
C THR A 18 -3.83 -12.76 -4.79
N GLU A 19 -4.79 -12.81 -5.70
CA GLU A 19 -6.17 -12.51 -5.38
C GLU A 19 -6.79 -13.67 -4.59
N LYS A 20 -7.44 -13.33 -3.47
CA LYS A 20 -8.20 -14.29 -2.66
C LYS A 20 -9.71 -14.12 -2.84
N LYS A 21 -10.17 -12.88 -3.00
CA LYS A 21 -11.60 -12.57 -3.14
C LYS A 21 -11.80 -11.22 -3.81
N VAL A 22 -12.80 -11.13 -4.68
CA VAL A 22 -13.33 -9.85 -5.20
C VAL A 22 -14.84 -9.84 -4.97
N LEU A 23 -15.33 -8.79 -4.34
CA LEU A 23 -16.75 -8.60 -4.09
C LEU A 23 -17.17 -7.21 -4.54
N THR A 24 -18.34 -7.12 -5.16
CA THR A 24 -19.02 -5.86 -5.44
C THR A 24 -20.36 -5.85 -4.71
N SER A 25 -20.74 -4.69 -4.20
CA SER A 25 -22.00 -4.47 -3.50
C SER A 25 -22.41 -3.00 -3.65
N THR A 26 -23.54 -2.63 -3.08
CA THR A 26 -23.93 -1.23 -2.90
C THR A 26 -24.07 -0.91 -1.42
N VAL A 27 -23.81 0.33 -1.06
CA VAL A 27 -24.06 0.87 0.27
C VAL A 27 -24.97 2.08 0.17
N GLY A 28 -25.96 2.16 1.05
CA GLY A 28 -26.80 3.35 1.18
C GLY A 28 -26.01 4.47 1.84
N MET A 29 -25.92 5.64 1.19
CA MET A 29 -25.35 6.85 1.77
C MET A 29 -26.36 7.98 1.67
N LYS A 30 -26.41 8.82 2.71
CA LYS A 30 -27.20 10.05 2.65
C LYS A 30 -26.50 11.05 1.73
N ASP A 31 -27.22 11.56 0.74
CA ASP A 31 -26.78 12.69 -0.08
C ASP A 31 -27.19 13.97 0.66
N GLU A 32 -26.25 14.59 1.37
CA GLU A 32 -26.48 15.80 2.17
C GLU A 32 -26.94 16.98 1.32
N ASN A 33 -26.61 16.98 0.03
CA ASN A 33 -26.94 18.06 -0.90
C ASN A 33 -28.37 17.93 -1.46
N LYS A 34 -28.91 16.71 -1.48
CA LYS A 34 -30.24 16.40 -2.07
C LYS A 34 -31.25 15.83 -1.07
N GLY A 35 -30.88 15.67 0.21
CA GLY A 35 -31.74 15.18 1.27
C GLY A 35 -32.22 13.73 1.12
N ARG A 36 -31.69 12.97 0.15
CA ARG A 36 -32.13 11.61 -0.22
C ARG A 36 -31.04 10.58 0.02
N PHE A 37 -31.44 9.32 0.22
CA PHE A 37 -30.47 8.22 0.22
C PHE A 37 -30.11 7.82 -1.22
N ILE A 38 -28.81 7.68 -1.48
CA ILE A 38 -28.27 7.18 -2.74
C ILE A 38 -27.54 5.86 -2.49
N GLN A 39 -27.65 4.92 -3.43
CA GLN A 39 -26.84 3.72 -3.43
C GLN A 39 -25.52 4.00 -4.12
N LYS A 40 -24.40 3.84 -3.40
CA LYS A 40 -23.06 3.92 -3.99
C LYS A 40 -22.49 2.53 -4.18
N ALA A 41 -21.86 2.31 -5.32
CA ALA A 41 -21.15 1.07 -5.58
C ALA A 41 -19.94 0.96 -4.64
N LYS A 42 -19.76 -0.23 -4.08
CA LYS A 42 -18.67 -0.64 -3.21
C LYS A 42 -17.98 -1.84 -3.82
N ILE A 43 -16.66 -1.87 -3.74
CA ILE A 43 -15.84 -3.01 -4.14
C ILE A 43 -14.91 -3.37 -2.99
N GLU A 44 -14.70 -4.65 -2.76
CA GLU A 44 -13.74 -5.19 -1.81
C GLU A 44 -12.85 -6.19 -2.55
N ILE A 45 -11.54 -6.02 -2.44
CA ILE A 45 -10.54 -6.92 -3.03
C ILE A 45 -9.65 -7.41 -1.91
N VAL A 46 -9.70 -8.70 -1.60
CA VAL A 46 -8.81 -9.35 -0.63
C VAL A 46 -7.63 -9.92 -1.38
N LEU A 47 -6.45 -9.43 -1.05
CA LEU A 47 -5.18 -9.89 -1.60
C LEU A 47 -4.39 -10.63 -0.52
N GLY A 48 -3.75 -11.74 -0.91
CA GLY A 48 -2.74 -12.42 -0.09
C GLY A 48 -1.35 -12.14 -0.63
N LYS A 49 -0.33 -12.16 0.24
CA LYS A 49 1.07 -12.16 -0.20
C LYS A 49 1.30 -13.30 -1.20
N SER A 50 2.03 -13.02 -2.27
CA SER A 50 2.59 -14.08 -3.10
C SER A 50 3.80 -14.70 -2.41
N GLU A 51 4.24 -15.86 -2.90
CA GLU A 51 5.48 -16.51 -2.45
C GLU A 51 6.73 -15.63 -2.67
N LYS A 52 6.67 -14.71 -3.64
CA LYS A 52 7.78 -13.83 -4.03
C LYS A 52 7.79 -12.51 -3.26
N PHE A 53 6.75 -12.22 -2.47
CA PHE A 53 6.54 -10.90 -1.87
C PHE A 53 7.73 -10.44 -1.02
N ASP A 54 8.16 -11.25 -0.06
CA ASP A 54 9.21 -10.86 0.87
C ASP A 54 10.56 -10.70 0.14
N SER A 55 10.86 -11.58 -0.83
CA SER A 55 12.04 -11.49 -1.69
C SER A 55 12.06 -10.18 -2.50
N LEU A 56 10.96 -9.85 -3.17
CA LEU A 56 10.86 -8.62 -3.97
C LEU A 56 10.92 -7.34 -3.12
N MET A 57 10.37 -7.35 -1.91
CA MET A 57 10.48 -6.22 -0.97
C MET A 57 11.90 -6.01 -0.48
N THR A 58 12.64 -7.10 -0.21
CA THR A 58 14.06 -6.98 0.16
C THR A 58 14.94 -6.51 -0.99
N ALA A 59 14.67 -6.98 -2.21
CA ALA A 59 15.44 -6.58 -3.40
C ALA A 59 15.21 -5.12 -3.81
N SER A 60 14.05 -4.56 -3.46
CA SER A 60 13.68 -3.17 -3.77
C SER A 60 14.01 -2.18 -2.66
N ALA A 61 14.63 -2.63 -1.55
CA ALA A 61 15.01 -1.73 -0.47
C ALA A 61 16.03 -0.69 -0.98
N PRO A 62 15.80 0.62 -0.79
CA PRO A 62 16.80 1.61 -1.12
C PRO A 62 18.05 1.35 -0.26
N ALA A 63 19.23 1.59 -0.84
CA ALA A 63 20.50 1.48 -0.12
C ALA A 63 20.42 2.28 1.20
N PRO A 64 20.94 1.74 2.33
CA PRO A 64 20.90 2.45 3.60
C PRO A 64 21.53 3.84 3.43
N ALA A 65 20.80 4.87 3.86
CA ALA A 65 21.33 6.22 3.91
C ALA A 65 22.64 6.21 4.73
N PRO A 66 23.71 6.91 4.29
CA PRO A 66 24.94 6.95 5.05
C PRO A 66 24.65 7.49 6.45
N ALA A 67 25.03 6.74 7.47
CA ALA A 67 24.89 7.13 8.86
C ALA A 67 25.63 8.45 9.12
N PRO A 68 25.09 9.39 9.93
CA PRO A 68 25.82 10.59 10.31
C PRO A 68 27.05 10.18 11.13
N ALA A 69 28.23 10.57 10.67
CA ALA A 69 29.48 10.35 11.39
C ALA A 69 29.42 11.09 12.73
N SER A 70 29.48 10.33 13.83
CA SER A 70 29.59 10.87 15.17
C SER A 70 30.90 11.65 15.31
N GLU A 71 30.75 12.91 15.69
CA GLU A 71 31.78 13.84 16.12
C GLU A 71 32.60 13.23 17.28
N ALA A 72 33.90 13.01 17.06
CA ALA A 72 34.85 12.65 18.10
C ALA A 72 35.65 13.90 18.47
N ALA A 73 35.21 14.56 19.54
CA ALA A 73 36.00 15.53 20.28
C ALA A 73 37.32 14.89 20.73
N THR A 74 38.46 15.47 20.35
CA THR A 74 39.72 15.22 21.04
C THR A 74 40.11 16.49 21.78
N LYS A 75 40.10 16.36 23.11
CA LYS A 75 40.51 17.36 24.09
C LYS A 75 41.99 17.71 23.97
N ASP A 76 42.28 18.94 24.38
CA ASP A 76 43.57 19.53 24.69
C ASP A 76 44.52 18.62 25.49
N ASN A 77 45.81 18.65 25.13
CA ASN A 77 46.99 18.66 26.03
C ASN A 77 48.28 18.61 25.17
N ASP A 78 48.97 19.73 24.98
CA ASP A 78 50.18 20.18 25.72
C ASP A 78 50.72 21.47 25.07
#